data_AF-A0A1F8BNF5-F1
#
_entry.id   AF-A0A1F8BNF5-F1
#
_cell.length_a   1.000
_cell.length_b   1.000
_cell.length_c   1.000
_cell.angle_alpha   90.00
_cell.angle_beta   90.00
_cell.angle_gamma   90.00
#
_symmetry.space_group_name_H-M   'P 1'
#
loop_
_entity.id
_entity.type
_entity.pdbx_description
1 polymer ?
#
loop_
_entity_poly.entity_id
_entity_poly.type
_entity_poly.pdbx_seq_one_letter_code
_entity_poly.pdbx_strand_id
1 'polypeptide(L)' 'MLQCIPVKAIINYISEVRFELTKVVWPKKEEVIRLTLIVVIFSGIIGVYVGGLDFVFTKLLELLIS' A
#
# COMPACT_ATOMS: atom_id res chain seq x y z
N MET A 1 8.91 3.32 41.60
CA MET A 1 9.48 4.56 41.01
C MET A 1 8.85 4.74 39.64
N LEU A 2 7.57 5.11 39.62
CA LEU A 2 6.80 5.30 38.39
C LEU A 2 6.54 6.79 38.24
N GLN A 3 7.10 7.36 37.19
CA GLN A 3 7.04 8.78 36.88
C GLN A 3 5.64 9.11 36.40
N CYS A 4 4.94 9.99 37.14
CA CYS A 4 3.70 10.58 36.69
C CYS A 4 4.01 11.39 35.43
N ILE A 5 3.62 10.90 34.25
CA ILE A 5 3.73 11.67 33.02
C ILE A 5 2.87 12.91 33.22
N PRO A 6 3.45 14.12 33.26
CA PRO A 6 2.65 15.32 33.42
C PRO A 6 1.76 15.44 32.18
N VAL A 7 0.45 15.45 32.36
CA VAL A 7 -0.55 15.57 31.27
C VAL A 7 -0.22 16.75 30.34
N LYS A 8 0.40 17.80 30.90
CA LYS A 8 0.91 18.97 30.17
C LYS A 8 1.99 18.63 29.12
N ALA A 9 2.88 17.67 29.38
CA ALA A 9 3.91 17.25 28.42
C ALA A 9 3.31 16.44 27.25
N ILE A 10 2.31 15.59 27.50
CA ILE A 10 1.61 14.84 26.44
C ILE A 10 0.86 15.81 25.51
N ILE A 11 0.17 16.80 26.08
CA ILE A 11 -0.57 17.81 25.31
C ILE A 11 0.40 18.61 24.41
N ASN A 12 1.55 19.03 24.96
CA ASN A 12 2.58 19.72 24.17
C ASN A 12 3.13 18.85 23.04
N TYR A 13 3.41 17.56 23.31
CA TYR A 13 3.91 16.63 22.30
C TYR A 13 2.92 16.42 21.14
N ILE A 14 1.62 16.24 21.44
CA ILE A 14 0.59 16.11 20.39
C ILE A 14 0.46 17.41 19.57
N SER A 15 0.59 18.56 20.21
CA SER A 15 0.58 19.86 19.52
C SER A 15 1.76 20.01 18.56
N GLU A 16 2.94 19.57 18.97
CA GLU A 16 4.16 19.61 18.17
C GLU A 16 4.08 18.66 16.97
N VAL A 17 3.60 17.43 17.19
CA VAL A 17 3.34 16.44 16.12
C VAL A 17 2.33 16.98 15.09
N ARG A 18 1.26 17.66 15.52
CA ARG A 18 0.29 18.29 14.60
C ARG A 18 0.93 19.38 13.74
N PHE A 19 1.85 20.15 14.31
CA PHE A 19 2.58 21.19 13.59
C PHE A 19 3.52 20.60 12.53
N GLU A 20 4.21 19.50 12.84
CA GLU A 20 5.06 18.79 11.88
C GLU A 20 4.26 18.08 10.78
N LEU A 21 3.12 17.48 11.13
CA LEU A 21 2.21 16.85 10.16
C LEU A 21 1.64 17.85 9.14
N THR A 22 1.57 19.14 9.49
CA THR A 22 1.14 20.20 8.58
C THR A 22 2.21 20.53 7.52
N LYS A 23 3.48 20.22 7.78
CA LYS A 23 4.57 20.34 6.79
C LYS A 23 4.59 19.19 5.78
N VAL A 24 3.82 18.12 6.02
CA VAL A 24 3.70 17.00 5.10
C VAL A 24 2.93 17.47 3.87
N VAL A 25 3.61 17.48 2.73
CA VAL A 25 3.01 17.83 1.44
C VAL A 25 2.10 16.69 1.02
N TRP A 26 0.80 16.83 1.30
CA TRP A 26 -0.18 15.86 0.84
C TRP A 26 -0.33 15.95 -0.68
N PRO A 27 -0.23 14.82 -1.39
CA PRO A 27 -0.34 14.79 -2.84
C PRO A 27 -1.73 15.25 -3.29
N LYS A 28 -1.80 15.86 -4.47
CA LYS A 28 -3.08 16.26 -5.07
C LYS A 28 -3.93 15.01 -5.31
N LYS A 29 -5.24 15.10 -5.02
CA LYS A 29 -6.18 13.96 -5.17
C LYS A 29 -6.13 13.33 -6.57
N GLU A 30 -5.95 14.15 -7.60
CA GLU A 30 -5.83 13.72 -9.00
C GLU A 30 -4.58 12.86 -9.25
N GLU A 31 -3.46 13.19 -8.62
CA GLU A 31 -2.21 12.45 -8.75
C GLU A 31 -2.32 11.09 -8.07
N VAL A 32 -2.92 11.04 -6.87
CA VAL A 32 -3.19 9.79 -6.16
C VAL A 32 -4.05 8.87 -7.02
N ILE A 33 -5.14 9.38 -7.59
CA ILE A 33 -6.05 8.59 -8.44
C ILE A 33 -5.31 8.06 -9.67
N ARG A 34 -4.52 8.92 -10.36
CA ARG A 34 -3.76 8.51 -11.55
C ARG A 34 -2.74 7.42 -11.21
N LEU A 35 -1.99 7.57 -10.13
CA LEU A 35 -0.98 6.60 -9.70
C LEU A 35 -1.63 5.27 -9.31
N THR A 36 -2.73 5.30 -8.55
CA THR A 36 -3.46 4.07 -8.17
C THR A 36 -4.05 3.38 -9.40
N LEU A 37 -4.59 4.12 -10.36
CA LEU A 37 -5.15 3.55 -11.58
C LEU A 37 -4.09 2.82 -12.42
N ILE A 38 -2.88 3.39 -12.52
CA ILE A 38 -1.74 2.74 -13.17
C ILE A 38 -1.42 1.41 -12.47
N VAL A 39 -1.35 1.39 -11.14
CA VAL A 39 -1.08 0.17 -10.37
C VAL A 39 -2.15 -0.90 -10.58
N VAL A 40 -3.43 -0.52 -10.60
CA VAL A 40 -4.55 -1.45 -10.85
C VAL A 40 -4.43 -2.09 -12.23
N ILE A 41 -4.16 -1.30 -13.26
CA ILE A 41 -3.97 -1.82 -14.63
C ILE A 41 -2.77 -2.77 -14.67
N PHE A 42 -1.64 -2.36 -14.11
CA PHE A 42 -0.41 -3.14 -14.14
C PHE A 42 -0.55 -4.46 -13.38
N SER A 43 -1.18 -4.43 -12.21
CA SER A 43 -1.50 -5.63 -11.43
C SER A 43 -2.46 -6.55 -12.18
N GLY A 44 -3.44 -6.00 -12.90
CA GLY A 44 -4.35 -6.79 -13.74
C GLY A 44 -3.62 -7.50 -14.88
N ILE A 45 -2.71 -6.80 -15.57
CA ILE A 45 -1.89 -7.39 -16.64
C ILE A 45 -1.02 -8.54 -16.11
N ILE A 46 -0.33 -8.33 -14.98
CA ILE A 46 0.49 -9.37 -14.36
C ILE A 46 -0.39 -10.56 -13.92
N GLY A 47 -1.54 -10.29 -13.32
CA GLY A 47 -2.48 -11.34 -12.90
C GLY A 47 -2.96 -12.21 -14.07
N VAL A 48 -3.30 -11.59 -15.21
CA VAL A 48 -3.67 -12.31 -16.44
C VAL A 48 -2.49 -13.09 -17.00
N TYR A 49 -1.29 -12.51 -17.00
CA TYR A 49 -0.08 -13.18 -17.47
C TYR A 49 0.23 -14.44 -16.65
N VAL A 50 0.26 -14.32 -15.32
CA VAL A 50 0.51 -15.45 -14.41
C VAL A 50 -0.60 -16.49 -14.53
N GLY A 51 -1.88 -16.07 -14.45
CA GLY A 51 -3.00 -17.00 -14.57
C GLY A 51 -3.08 -17.70 -15.93
N GLY A 52 -2.69 -17.02 -17.02
CA GLY A 52 -2.56 -17.63 -18.34
C GLY A 52 -1.45 -18.68 -18.39
N LEU A 53 -0.29 -18.38 -17.79
CA LEU A 53 0.79 -19.35 -17.65
C LEU A 53 0.37 -20.57 -16.81
N ASP A 54 -0.32 -20.37 -15.68
CA ASP A 54 -0.81 -21.46 -14.84
C ASP A 54 -1.75 -22.40 -15.61
N PHE A 55 -2.60 -21.85 -16.48
CA PHE A 55 -3.49 -22.65 -17.33
C PHE A 55 -2.71 -23.47 -18.37
N VAL A 56 -1.73 -22.86 -19.02
CA VAL A 56 -0.84 -23.54 -19.98
C VAL A 56 -0.05 -24.64 -19.29
N PHE A 57 0.55 -24.38 -18.13
CA PHE A 57 1.29 -25.37 -17.37
C PHE A 57 0.40 -26.53 -16.92
N THR A 58 -0.82 -26.25 -16.45
CA THR A 58 -1.77 -27.31 -16.06
C THR A 58 -2.08 -28.23 -17.24
N LYS A 59 -2.36 -27.66 -18.42
CA LYS A 59 -2.64 -28.44 -19.64
C LYS A 59 -1.43 -29.25 -20.12
N LEU A 60 -0.23 -28.67 -20.03
CA LEU A 60 1.01 -29.39 -20.36
C LEU A 60 1.26 -30.54 -19.39
N LEU A 61 1.07 -30.34 -18.09
CA LEU A 61 1.24 -31.38 -17.08
C LEU A 61 0.19 -32.50 -17.22
N GLU A 62 -1.08 -32.17 -17.51
CA GLU A 62 -2.11 -33.16 -17.82
C GLU A 62 -1.72 -34.05 -18.99
N LEU A 63 -1.12 -33.49 -20.04
CA LEU A 63 -0.66 -34.24 -21.22
C LEU A 63 0.59 -35.08 -20.96
N LEU A 64 1.40 -34.73 -19.95
CA LEU A 64 2.66 -35.41 -19.63
C LEU A 64 2.47 -36.52 -18.57
N ILE A 65 1.45 -36.39 -17.73
CA ILE A 65 1.07 -37.38 -16.70
C ILE A 65 0.05 -38.40 -17.25
N SER A 66 -0.68 -38.05 -18.31
CA SER A 66 -1.49 -39.00 -19.11
C SER A 66 -0.64 -39.81 -20.08
#